data_AF-A0A3B0AWQ2-F1
#
_entry.id   AF-A0A3B0AWQ2-F1
#
_cell.length_a   1.000
_cell.length_b   1.000
_cell.length_c   1.000
_cell.angle_alpha   90.00
_cell.angle_beta   90.00
_cell.angle_gamma   90.00
#
_symmetry.space_group_name_H-M   'P 1'
#
loop_
_entity.id
_entity.type
_entity.pdbx_description
1 polymer ?
#
loop_
_entity_poly.entity_id
_entity_poly.type
_entity_poly.pdbx_seq_one_letter_code
_entity_poly.pdbx_strand_id
1 'polypeptide(L)'
;MGQLQRRRHLDRIGGDVKSSVRRVPERSDGRSDLPKPGEPCLLQERGIRLSGPPIGRPSKQADTAEMKRTAKLYAGERNAIEGKFGEGKRKYGLNRIRARLEQTSGAVIALQFLVMNLERRLRLLFVFIFNMLLIRNAHKRIAL
;
A
#
# COMPACT_ATOMS: atom_id res chain seq x y z
N MET A 1 10.08 54.65 -24.53
CA MET A 1 10.99 53.76 -23.78
C MET A 1 10.36 53.13 -22.51
N GLY A 2 9.03 52.94 -22.43
CA GLY A 2 8.36 52.59 -21.14
C GLY A 2 7.51 51.32 -21.11
N GLN A 3 7.51 50.49 -22.17
CA GLN A 3 6.60 49.34 -22.28
C GLN A 3 7.31 47.98 -22.29
N LEU A 4 8.64 47.94 -22.41
CA LEU A 4 9.39 46.67 -22.48
C LEU A 4 9.81 46.09 -21.11
N GLN A 5 9.65 46.84 -20.01
CA GLN A 5 10.14 46.42 -18.69
C GLN A 5 9.11 45.69 -17.81
N ARG A 6 7.81 45.75 -18.13
CA ARG A 6 6.77 45.04 -17.35
C ARG A 6 6.59 43.57 -17.68
N ARG A 7 7.03 43.10 -18.85
CA ARG A 7 6.90 41.67 -19.22
C ARG A 7 7.88 40.75 -18.48
N ARG A 8 9.01 41.26 -17.97
CA ARG A 8 9.99 40.41 -17.25
C ARG A 8 9.64 40.07 -15.81
N HIS A 9 8.60 40.68 -15.23
CA HIS A 9 8.24 40.42 -13.82
C HIS A 9 7.23 39.27 -13.65
N LEU A 10 6.37 39.02 -14.65
CA LEU A 10 5.32 38.00 -14.55
C LEU A 10 5.82 36.57 -14.90
N ASP A 11 6.96 36.44 -15.57
CA ASP A 11 7.53 35.12 -15.91
C ASP A 11 8.29 34.46 -14.74
N ARG A 12 8.42 35.13 -13.59
CA ARG A 12 9.15 34.61 -12.41
C ARG A 12 8.26 33.89 -11.39
N ILE A 13 6.93 33.95 -11.55
CA ILE A 13 5.96 33.27 -10.65
C ILE A 13 5.50 31.92 -11.23
N GLY A 14 5.80 31.65 -12.50
CA GLY A 14 5.63 30.35 -13.14
C GLY A 14 6.74 29.37 -12.75
N GLY A 15 6.88 29.10 -11.45
CA GLY A 15 7.72 28.02 -10.97
C GLY A 15 7.29 26.69 -11.61
N ASP A 16 8.26 26.04 -12.22
CA ASP A 16 8.15 24.84 -13.04
C ASP A 16 7.66 23.63 -12.22
N VAL A 17 6.34 23.49 -12.01
CA VAL A 17 5.71 22.30 -11.40
C VAL A 17 5.45 21.24 -12.49
N LYS A 18 6.44 20.97 -13.33
CA LYS A 18 6.41 19.89 -14.34
C LYS A 18 7.75 19.17 -14.41
N SER A 19 8.16 18.48 -13.35
CA SER A 19 9.34 17.59 -13.44
C SER A 19 9.40 16.40 -12.48
N SER A 20 8.37 16.08 -11.70
CA SER A 20 8.43 14.94 -10.75
C SER A 20 7.54 13.75 -11.10
N VAL A 21 6.73 13.81 -12.17
CA VAL A 21 6.09 12.61 -12.71
C VAL A 21 7.14 11.85 -13.51
N ARG A 22 7.70 10.78 -12.91
CA ARG A 22 8.42 9.77 -13.69
C ARG A 22 7.51 9.35 -14.83
N ARG A 23 7.88 9.66 -16.07
CA ARG A 23 7.24 9.10 -17.27
C ARG A 23 7.21 7.59 -17.08
N VAL A 24 6.02 7.02 -16.97
CA VAL A 24 5.84 5.58 -17.12
C VAL A 24 6.34 5.28 -18.53
N PRO A 25 7.35 4.40 -18.71
CA PRO A 25 7.82 4.06 -20.05
C PRO A 25 6.63 3.58 -20.87
N GLU A 26 6.55 4.01 -22.13
CA GLU A 26 5.54 3.48 -23.06
C GLU A 26 5.62 1.97 -23.06
N ARG A 27 4.46 1.29 -23.02
CA ARG A 27 4.38 -0.17 -23.08
C ARG A 27 5.01 -0.62 -24.39
N SER A 28 6.23 -1.15 -24.30
CA SER A 28 6.77 -2.05 -25.31
C SER A 28 5.80 -3.21 -25.49
N ASP A 29 5.58 -3.61 -26.73
CA ASP A 29 4.74 -4.75 -27.08
C ASP A 29 5.29 -5.97 -26.32
N GLY A 30 4.50 -6.46 -25.34
CA GLY A 30 4.95 -7.35 -24.25
C GLY A 30 5.42 -8.76 -24.63
N ARG A 31 5.90 -8.95 -25.86
CA ARG A 31 6.49 -10.19 -26.38
C ARG A 31 8.02 -10.16 -26.40
N SER A 32 8.65 -8.98 -26.45
CA SER A 32 10.12 -8.82 -26.39
C SER A 32 10.69 -8.79 -24.97
N ASP A 33 9.84 -8.56 -23.97
CA ASP A 33 10.25 -8.33 -22.58
C ASP A 33 10.29 -9.62 -21.75
N LEU A 34 10.14 -10.78 -22.40
CA LEU A 34 10.30 -12.07 -21.74
C LEU A 34 11.78 -12.29 -21.42
N PRO A 35 12.14 -12.57 -20.16
CA PRO A 35 13.52 -12.82 -19.77
C PRO A 35 14.06 -14.01 -20.57
N LYS A 36 15.29 -13.89 -21.10
CA LYS A 36 15.90 -14.98 -21.87
C LYS A 36 16.14 -16.18 -20.94
N PRO A 37 16.15 -17.41 -21.47
CA PRO A 37 16.43 -18.60 -20.67
C PRO A 37 17.79 -18.46 -19.98
N GLY A 38 17.80 -18.43 -18.64
CA GLY A 38 19.03 -18.28 -17.84
C GLY A 38 19.27 -16.89 -17.25
N GLU A 39 18.48 -15.87 -17.62
CA GLU A 39 18.53 -14.56 -16.97
C GLU A 39 17.74 -14.56 -15.65
N PRO A 40 18.25 -13.91 -14.58
CA PRO A 40 17.50 -13.76 -13.34
C PRO A 40 16.21 -12.99 -13.60
N CYS A 41 15.12 -13.36 -12.94
CA CYS A 41 13.87 -12.62 -13.14
C CYS A 41 13.99 -11.19 -12.59
N LEU A 42 13.25 -10.25 -13.18
CA LEU A 42 13.22 -8.83 -12.79
C LEU A 42 12.97 -8.57 -11.28
N LEU A 43 12.36 -9.54 -10.59
CA LEU A 43 12.15 -9.51 -9.13
C LEU A 43 13.43 -9.90 -8.37
N GLN A 44 14.14 -10.94 -8.81
CA GLN A 44 15.42 -11.35 -8.23
C GLN A 44 16.48 -10.26 -8.41
N GLU A 45 16.51 -9.60 -9.58
CA GLU A 45 17.38 -8.45 -9.83
C GLU A 45 17.13 -7.30 -8.85
N ARG A 46 15.88 -7.13 -8.41
CA ARG A 46 15.48 -6.11 -7.43
C ARG A 46 15.64 -6.57 -5.98
N GLY A 47 16.25 -7.73 -5.74
CA GLY A 47 16.38 -8.33 -4.41
C GLY A 47 15.04 -8.76 -3.80
N ILE A 48 13.98 -8.84 -4.61
CA ILE A 48 12.66 -9.29 -4.16
C ILE A 48 12.64 -10.81 -4.21
N ARG A 49 12.49 -11.43 -3.05
CA ARG A 49 12.39 -12.88 -2.94
C ARG A 49 11.07 -13.37 -3.54
N LEU A 50 11.18 -14.23 -4.56
CA LEU A 50 10.06 -15.02 -5.07
C LEU A 50 9.54 -15.95 -3.97
N SER A 51 8.38 -15.60 -3.42
CA SER A 51 7.72 -16.31 -2.35
C SER A 51 6.35 -16.79 -2.85
N GLY A 52 6.32 -18.06 -3.26
CA GLY A 52 5.14 -18.72 -3.80
C GLY A 52 5.52 -20.03 -4.51
N PRO A 53 4.57 -20.96 -4.72
CA PRO A 53 4.79 -22.13 -5.55
C PRO A 53 5.25 -21.70 -6.96
N PRO A 54 6.14 -22.48 -7.61
CA PRO A 54 6.51 -22.20 -9.00
C PRO A 54 5.26 -22.20 -9.89
N ILE A 55 5.22 -21.29 -10.86
CA ILE A 55 4.14 -21.24 -11.84
C ILE A 55 4.24 -22.50 -12.71
N GLY A 56 3.16 -23.28 -12.77
CA GLY A 56 3.07 -24.48 -13.58
C GLY A 56 2.99 -25.77 -12.75
N ARG A 57 3.53 -26.86 -13.32
CA ARG A 57 3.44 -28.18 -12.69
C ARG A 57 4.33 -28.23 -11.44
N PRO A 58 3.83 -28.71 -10.29
CA PRO A 58 4.67 -28.90 -9.12
C PRO A 58 5.83 -29.84 -9.43
N SER A 59 7.00 -29.52 -8.89
CA SER A 59 8.20 -30.34 -9.04
C SER A 59 7.99 -31.71 -8.37
N LYS A 60 8.67 -32.75 -8.87
CA LYS A 60 8.65 -34.08 -8.23
C LYS A 60 9.39 -34.11 -6.89
N GLN A 61 10.27 -33.14 -6.62
CA GLN A 61 10.99 -33.03 -5.36
C GLN A 61 10.09 -32.40 -4.30
N ALA A 62 10.06 -33.00 -3.11
CA ALA A 62 9.30 -32.49 -1.98
C ALA A 62 9.99 -31.25 -1.37
N ASP A 63 9.22 -30.20 -1.08
CA ASP A 63 9.75 -29.02 -0.40
C ASP A 63 10.29 -29.38 1.00
N THR A 64 11.48 -28.86 1.32
CA THR A 64 12.08 -28.94 2.65
C THR A 64 11.17 -28.29 3.71
N ALA A 65 11.20 -28.80 4.95
CA ALA A 65 10.40 -28.25 6.05
C ALA A 65 10.64 -26.74 6.26
N GLU A 66 11.88 -26.27 6.10
CA GLU A 66 12.25 -24.85 6.21
C GLU A 66 11.64 -24.00 5.10
N MET A 67 11.62 -24.50 3.86
CA MET A 67 10.98 -23.83 2.72
C MET A 67 9.48 -23.67 2.96
N LYS A 68 8.82 -24.71 3.46
CA LYS A 68 7.39 -24.67 3.82
C LYS A 68 7.11 -23.67 4.93
N ARG A 69 7.92 -23.64 6.00
CA ARG A 69 7.77 -22.66 7.10
C ARG A 69 7.88 -21.23 6.59
N THR A 70 8.90 -21.00 5.77
CA THR A 70 9.19 -19.70 5.19
C THR A 70 8.07 -19.24 4.26
N ALA A 71 7.59 -20.11 3.36
CA ALA A 71 6.44 -19.83 2.50
C ALA A 71 5.16 -19.51 3.29
N LYS A 72 4.91 -20.20 4.41
CA LYS A 72 3.77 -19.90 5.29
C LYS A 72 3.85 -18.50 5.91
N LEU A 73 5.05 -18.07 6.34
CA LEU A 73 5.24 -16.72 6.89
C LEU A 73 4.92 -15.64 5.84
N TYR A 74 5.53 -15.74 4.65
CA TYR A 74 5.25 -14.79 3.56
C TYR A 74 3.79 -14.81 3.11
N ALA A 75 3.17 -15.98 3.05
CA ALA A 75 1.74 -16.09 2.74
C ALA A 75 0.89 -15.40 3.80
N GLY A 76 1.24 -15.52 5.09
CA GLY A 76 0.57 -14.81 6.18
C GLY A 76 0.68 -13.29 6.05
N GLU A 77 1.88 -12.77 5.76
CA GLU A 77 2.11 -11.34 5.54
C GLU A 77 1.29 -10.82 4.35
N ARG A 78 1.32 -11.52 3.22
CA ARG A 78 0.51 -11.19 2.05
C ARG A 78 -0.98 -11.21 2.35
N ASN A 79 -1.47 -12.25 3.02
CA ASN A 79 -2.89 -12.37 3.37
C ASN A 79 -3.34 -11.22 4.28
N ALA A 80 -2.50 -10.80 5.22
CA ALA A 80 -2.80 -9.65 6.08
C ALA A 80 -2.93 -8.35 5.28
N ILE A 81 -2.03 -8.14 4.32
CA ILE A 81 -2.03 -6.97 3.42
C ILE A 81 -3.26 -7.02 2.50
N GLU A 82 -3.44 -8.11 1.76
CA GLU A 82 -4.55 -8.35 0.83
C GLU A 82 -5.90 -8.23 1.54
N GLY A 83 -6.01 -8.76 2.77
CA GLY A 83 -7.17 -8.62 3.63
C GLY A 83 -7.50 -7.17 3.95
N LYS A 84 -6.51 -6.35 4.31
CA LYS A 84 -6.71 -4.92 4.60
C LYS A 84 -7.08 -4.12 3.36
N PHE A 85 -6.49 -4.42 2.22
CA PHE A 85 -6.91 -3.82 0.95
C PHE A 85 -8.34 -4.26 0.57
N GLY A 86 -8.71 -5.51 0.82
CA GLY A 86 -10.07 -6.00 0.64
C GLY A 86 -11.09 -5.27 1.53
N GLU A 87 -10.76 -5.03 2.79
CA GLU A 87 -11.54 -4.21 3.71
C GLU A 87 -11.68 -2.78 3.20
N GLY A 88 -10.57 -2.16 2.78
CA GLY A 88 -10.52 -0.85 2.14
C GLY A 88 -11.46 -0.73 0.94
N LYS A 89 -11.50 -1.75 0.08
CA LYS A 89 -12.37 -1.77 -1.10
C LYS A 89 -13.84 -1.96 -0.74
N ARG A 90 -14.16 -2.87 0.20
CA ARG A 90 -15.54 -3.25 0.55
C ARG A 90 -16.21 -2.27 1.51
N LYS A 91 -15.61 -2.01 2.67
CA LYS A 91 -16.20 -1.14 3.71
C LYS A 91 -15.99 0.33 3.40
N TYR A 92 -14.79 0.68 2.95
CA TYR A 92 -14.36 2.06 2.80
C TYR A 92 -14.46 2.58 1.36
N GLY A 93 -14.92 1.75 0.43
CA GLY A 93 -15.25 2.19 -0.92
C GLY A 93 -14.07 2.67 -1.76
N LEU A 94 -12.85 2.19 -1.52
CA LEU A 94 -11.67 2.56 -2.32
C LEU A 94 -11.86 2.30 -3.83
N ASN A 95 -12.71 1.34 -4.23
CA ASN A 95 -13.05 1.08 -5.64
C ASN A 95 -14.08 2.06 -6.24
N ARG A 96 -14.68 2.93 -5.43
CA ARG A 96 -15.79 3.83 -5.82
C ARG A 96 -15.39 5.31 -5.82
N ILE A 97 -14.10 5.61 -5.85
CA ILE A 97 -13.59 6.98 -5.92
C ILE A 97 -13.81 7.51 -7.35
N ARG A 98 -14.73 8.47 -7.49
CA ARG A 98 -15.09 9.09 -8.79
C ARG A 98 -14.41 10.43 -9.05
N ALA A 99 -13.51 10.84 -8.16
CA ALA A 99 -12.75 12.08 -8.29
C ALA A 99 -11.91 12.07 -9.58
N ARG A 100 -12.05 13.12 -10.39
CA ARG A 100 -11.45 13.20 -11.73
C ARG A 100 -10.09 13.90 -11.75
N LEU A 101 -9.81 14.77 -10.79
CA LEU A 101 -8.52 15.45 -10.66
C LEU A 101 -7.60 14.65 -9.74
N GLU A 102 -6.33 14.55 -10.12
CA GLU A 102 -5.28 13.86 -9.35
C GLU A 102 -5.19 14.34 -7.90
N GLN A 103 -5.22 15.66 -7.70
CA GLN A 103 -5.16 16.25 -6.36
C GLN A 103 -6.34 15.81 -5.49
N THR A 104 -7.55 15.84 -6.05
CA THR A 104 -8.77 15.45 -5.33
C THR A 104 -8.85 13.96 -5.07
N SER A 105 -8.46 13.12 -6.03
CA SER A 105 -8.45 11.67 -5.84
C SER A 105 -7.40 11.25 -4.82
N GLY A 106 -6.20 11.85 -4.85
CA GLY A 106 -5.16 11.66 -3.84
C GLY A 106 -5.64 12.04 -2.43
N ALA A 107 -6.29 13.19 -2.27
CA ALA A 107 -6.85 13.62 -0.99
C ALA A 107 -7.92 12.65 -0.45
N VAL A 108 -8.84 12.19 -1.31
CA VAL A 108 -9.88 11.21 -0.94
C VAL A 108 -9.27 9.88 -0.52
N ILE A 109 -8.27 9.39 -1.26
CA ILE A 109 -7.54 8.16 -0.93
C ILE A 109 -6.85 8.31 0.44
N ALA A 110 -6.14 9.43 0.65
CA ALA A 110 -5.43 9.69 1.90
C ALA A 110 -6.39 9.77 3.10
N LEU A 111 -7.52 10.47 2.95
CA LEU A 111 -8.56 10.53 3.96
C LEU A 111 -9.12 9.13 4.27
N GLN A 112 -9.28 8.29 3.25
CA GLN A 112 -9.79 6.95 3.46
C GLN A 112 -8.84 6.07 4.28
N PHE A 113 -7.54 6.17 4.01
CA PHE A 113 -6.52 5.53 4.84
C PHE A 113 -6.45 6.11 6.25
N LEU A 114 -6.61 7.42 6.42
CA LEU A 114 -6.66 8.06 7.74
C LEU A 114 -7.79 7.49 8.59
N VAL A 115 -9.01 7.43 8.05
CA VAL A 115 -10.18 6.89 8.75
C VAL A 115 -9.97 5.42 9.12
N MET A 116 -9.45 4.61 8.19
CA MET A 116 -9.17 3.19 8.45
C MET A 116 -8.16 2.99 9.59
N ASN A 117 -7.13 3.83 9.66
CA ASN A 117 -6.15 3.81 10.75
C ASN A 117 -6.73 4.32 12.07
N LEU A 118 -7.55 5.38 12.04
CA LEU A 118 -8.17 5.95 13.22
C LEU A 118 -9.15 4.98 13.87
N GLU A 119 -9.99 4.31 13.07
CA GLU A 119 -10.95 3.32 13.56
C GLU A 119 -10.26 2.15 14.28
N ARG A 120 -9.09 1.71 13.79
CA ARG A 120 -8.28 0.70 14.46
C ARG A 120 -7.77 1.21 15.82
N ARG A 121 -7.27 2.44 15.89
CA ARG A 121 -6.76 3.02 17.15
C ARG A 121 -7.89 3.23 18.16
N LEU A 122 -9.03 3.76 17.72
CA LEU A 122 -10.20 3.97 18.56
C LEU A 122 -10.70 2.66 19.16
N ARG A 123 -10.78 1.58 18.38
CA ARG A 123 -11.12 0.25 18.91
C ARG A 123 -10.22 -0.20 20.05
N LEU A 124 -8.90 -0.04 19.90
CA LEU A 124 -7.95 -0.42 20.93
C LEU A 124 -8.11 0.45 22.19
N LEU A 125 -8.31 1.75 22.02
CA LEU A 125 -8.58 2.67 23.12
C LEU A 125 -9.88 2.31 23.85
N PHE A 126 -10.94 1.99 23.13
CA PHE A 126 -12.20 1.55 23.73
C PHE A 126 -12.00 0.26 24.53
N VAL A 127 -11.37 -0.77 23.96
CA VAL A 127 -11.08 -2.02 24.68
C VAL A 127 -10.26 -1.75 25.94
N PHE A 128 -9.25 -0.88 25.86
CA PHE A 128 -8.43 -0.49 27.00
C PHE A 128 -9.27 0.20 28.10
N ILE A 129 -10.10 1.16 27.73
CA ILE A 129 -10.99 1.88 28.67
C ILE A 129 -12.01 0.92 29.29
N PHE A 130 -12.65 0.07 28.49
CA PHE A 130 -13.62 -0.92 28.98
C PHE A 130 -12.96 -1.89 29.96
N ASN A 131 -11.77 -2.41 29.63
CA ASN A 131 -11.04 -3.31 30.53
C ASN A 131 -10.66 -2.59 31.84
N MET A 132 -10.14 -1.37 31.77
CA MET A 132 -9.81 -0.56 32.95
C MET A 132 -11.05 -0.30 33.83
N LEU A 133 -12.20 0.02 33.23
CA LEU A 133 -13.44 0.25 33.94
C LEU A 133 -13.96 -1.03 34.62
N LEU A 134 -13.92 -2.17 33.92
CA LEU A 134 -14.35 -3.47 34.46
C LEU A 134 -13.47 -3.91 35.62
N ILE A 135 -12.14 -3.81 35.50
CA ILE A 135 -11.18 -4.11 36.58
C ILE A 135 -11.44 -3.20 37.78
N ARG A 136 -11.61 -1.89 37.54
CA ARG A 136 -11.87 -0.93 38.62
C ARG A 136 -13.18 -1.24 39.36
N ASN A 137 -14.23 -1.63 38.64
CA ASN A 137 -15.50 -2.02 39.25
C ASN A 137 -15.40 -3.34 40.03
N ALA A 138 -14.58 -4.29 39.56
CA ALA A 138 -14.32 -5.55 40.28
C ALA A 138 -13.58 -5.30 41.61
N HIS A 139 -12.53 -4.48 41.62
CA HIS A 139 -11.81 -4.11 42.85
C HIS A 139 -12.72 -3.42 43.89
N LYS A 140 -13.56 -2.47 43.44
CA LYS A 140 -14.49 -1.77 44.34
C LYS A 140 -15.52 -2.71 44.98
N ARG A 141 -15.89 -3.81 44.32
CA ARG A 141 -16.83 -4.81 44.86
C ARG A 141 -16.19 -5.78 45.85
N ILE A 142 -14.87 -5.97 45.81
CA ILE A 142 -14.14 -6.85 46.74
C ILE A 142 -13.77 -6.09 48.03
N ALA A 143 -13.64 -4.76 47.95
CA ALA A 143 -13.24 -3.92 49.09
C ALA A 143 -14.42 -3.35 49.92
N LEU A 144 -15.67 -3.76 49.62
CA LEU A 144 -16.90 -3.46 50.36
C LEU A 144 -17.36 -4.71 51.10
#